data_AF-A0A7L4N5D2-F1
#
_entry.id   AF-A0A7L4N5D2-F1
#
_cell.length_a   1.000
_cell.length_b   1.000
_cell.length_c   1.000
_cell.angle_alpha   90.00
_cell.angle_beta   90.00
_cell.angle_gamma   90.00
#
_symmetry.space_group_name_H-M   'P 1'
#
loop_
_entity.id
_entity.type
_entity.pdbx_description
1 polymer ?
#
loop_
_entity_poly.entity_id
_entity_poly.type
_entity_poly.pdbx_seq_one_letter_code
_entity_poly.pdbx_strand_id
1 'polypeptide(L)'
;RALPFLAAALFQRNERKETGFYRWRWEKHPYYNLTVKVLQARNIKGTDLLSKADCYVELKLPTASPIVSQTQVVDNSDNPEWNETFQYRIHSAVKNVLELTLYDKDVLVSDELTSVVFDLGGVKPGQPLLCTFSLNPEANEELDVEFYLEKCSDSPTEVLTNGVLVVHPCLSLHGMVKKEAKPRENQQGSFKVKVSVPGAYQKQLCIPWTPDNEEDYGASFVFHVDKEMCPKLQVELEQTISVLQDDVNPDIEKQTSVLGLGTVPVNSLPIGQTVDRIVSLGEGQSLDMSLRTEESTWDLDVRLGFDLCKEEREFLDKRKKIVSESLRKTLHLIESPPKDEVPVVAVLGSGGGMRALTSFYGSLAGLQHLGLLDSVMYLCGISGSTWCLSTLYKDPDWSRKDLQDAIRRAERTVSSSKVGAFSPERLKYYFQELNAMEISGRKVSFTDLWGLIVEYFLQQKEDPSKLSHQQEAVKWAQNPYPIYAAVNVRPNISSGDFA
;
A
#
# COMPACT_ATOMS: atom_id res chain seq x y z
N ARG A 1 11.76 33.06 -45.04
CA ARG A 1 10.79 32.45 -44.10
C ARG A 1 11.06 30.95 -44.05
N ALA A 2 12.09 30.56 -43.33
CA ALA A 2 12.53 29.17 -43.17
C ALA A 2 12.68 28.95 -41.67
N LEU A 3 11.69 28.28 -41.07
CA LEU A 3 11.63 27.78 -39.68
C LEU A 3 10.18 27.29 -39.46
N PRO A 4 9.82 26.15 -40.06
CA PRO A 4 9.23 25.11 -39.21
C PRO A 4 9.75 23.68 -39.50
N PHE A 5 10.69 23.51 -40.45
CA PHE A 5 11.23 22.19 -40.78
C PHE A 5 12.39 21.73 -39.88
N LEU A 6 13.01 22.63 -39.09
CA LEU A 6 14.09 22.26 -38.17
C LEU A 6 13.61 21.70 -36.81
N ALA A 7 12.36 21.96 -36.41
CA ALA A 7 11.81 21.45 -35.15
C ALA A 7 11.43 19.95 -35.24
N ALA A 8 11.15 19.45 -36.45
CA ALA A 8 10.90 18.03 -36.71
C ALA A 8 12.18 17.18 -36.82
N ALA A 9 13.35 17.82 -37.03
CA ALA A 9 14.64 17.13 -37.16
C ALA A 9 15.41 17.02 -35.84
N LEU A 10 15.06 17.79 -34.81
CA LEU A 10 15.68 17.73 -33.47
C LEU A 10 14.96 16.82 -32.48
N PHE A 11 13.78 16.32 -32.83
CA PHE A 11 13.24 15.08 -32.28
C PHE A 11 13.75 13.88 -33.10
N GLN A 12 15.08 13.79 -33.23
CA GLN A 12 15.70 12.47 -33.33
C GLN A 12 15.41 11.77 -32.02
N ARG A 13 14.26 11.09 -32.02
CA ARG A 13 13.98 9.90 -31.25
C ARG A 13 15.30 9.12 -31.28
N ASN A 14 16.05 9.20 -30.18
CA ASN A 14 17.03 8.19 -29.87
C ASN A 14 16.19 6.92 -29.86
N GLU A 15 16.17 6.23 -30.99
CA GLU A 15 15.81 4.83 -31.10
C GLU A 15 16.78 4.12 -30.17
N ARG A 16 16.44 4.14 -28.88
CA ARG A 16 16.82 3.10 -27.95
C ARG A 16 16.33 1.86 -28.64
N LYS A 17 17.28 1.17 -29.29
CA LYS A 17 17.09 -0.15 -29.87
C LYS A 17 16.13 -0.90 -28.96
N GLU A 18 14.94 -1.18 -29.46
CA GLU A 18 13.93 -1.99 -28.79
C GLU A 18 14.52 -3.40 -28.62
N THR A 19 15.37 -3.57 -27.61
CA THR A 19 15.70 -4.88 -27.08
C THR A 19 14.51 -5.27 -26.22
N GLY A 20 13.61 -6.03 -26.86
CA GLY A 20 12.49 -6.82 -26.35
C GLY A 20 12.02 -6.62 -24.91
N PHE A 21 10.74 -6.25 -24.78
CA PHE A 21 9.83 -6.52 -23.66
C PHE A 21 10.35 -6.20 -22.25
N TYR A 22 9.76 -5.21 -21.59
CA TYR A 22 9.86 -4.98 -20.15
C TYR A 22 9.13 -6.08 -19.35
N ARG A 23 9.52 -7.32 -19.59
CA ARG A 23 9.23 -8.47 -18.75
C ARG A 23 10.09 -8.36 -17.49
N TRP A 24 9.61 -8.93 -16.40
CA TRP A 24 10.42 -9.03 -15.18
C TRP A 24 11.78 -9.65 -15.49
N ARG A 25 12.82 -9.12 -14.87
CA ARG A 25 14.20 -9.53 -15.07
C ARG A 25 14.97 -9.48 -13.75
N TRP A 26 16.04 -10.25 -13.72
CA TRP A 26 17.00 -10.27 -12.63
C TRP A 26 18.06 -9.21 -12.88
N GLU A 27 18.30 -8.37 -11.89
CA GLU A 27 19.37 -7.38 -11.91
C GLU A 27 20.21 -7.50 -10.65
N LYS A 28 21.52 -7.29 -10.79
CA LYS A 28 22.45 -7.33 -9.67
C LYS A 28 22.87 -5.92 -9.30
N HIS A 29 22.64 -5.53 -8.04
CA HIS A 29 22.81 -4.15 -7.57
C HIS A 29 23.71 -4.09 -6.33
N PRO A 30 24.65 -3.13 -6.27
CA PRO A 30 25.51 -2.95 -5.10
C PRO A 30 24.82 -2.19 -3.96
N TYR A 31 25.45 -2.27 -2.79
CA TYR A 31 25.15 -1.42 -1.63
C TYR A 31 26.12 -0.25 -1.53
N TYR A 32 25.65 0.79 -0.85
CA TYR A 32 26.46 1.95 -0.49
C TYR A 32 26.29 2.26 0.99
N ASN A 33 27.35 2.72 1.65
CA ASN A 33 27.24 3.32 2.97
C ASN A 33 27.02 4.82 2.77
N LEU A 34 25.87 5.30 3.23
CA LEU A 34 25.51 6.71 3.27
C LEU A 34 25.87 7.24 4.66
N THR A 35 26.63 8.32 4.68
CA THR A 35 26.86 9.15 5.86
C THR A 35 26.07 10.45 5.69
N VAL A 36 25.23 10.76 6.68
CA VAL A 36 24.46 12.00 6.75
C VAL A 36 24.93 12.77 7.97
N LYS A 37 25.52 13.94 7.77
CA LYS A 37 25.95 14.80 8.87
C LYS A 37 25.04 16.03 8.94
N VAL A 38 24.21 16.09 9.98
CA VAL A 38 23.35 17.25 10.25
C VAL A 38 24.21 18.29 10.94
N LEU A 39 24.44 19.42 10.27
CA LEU A 39 25.39 20.43 10.74
C LEU A 39 24.68 21.40 11.69
N GLN A 40 23.76 22.19 11.15
CA GLN A 40 23.11 23.30 11.85
C GLN A 40 21.82 23.71 11.13
N ALA A 41 20.96 24.44 11.83
CA ALA A 41 19.89 25.20 11.23
C ALA A 41 20.07 26.70 11.53
N ARG A 42 19.44 27.56 10.71
CA ARG A 42 19.53 29.02 10.85
C ARG A 42 18.18 29.69 10.77
N ASN A 43 18.04 30.78 11.51
CA ASN A 43 16.86 31.65 11.56
C ASN A 43 15.56 30.94 11.94
N ILE A 44 15.64 29.88 12.74
CA ILE A 44 14.47 29.11 13.17
C ILE A 44 13.62 29.97 14.12
N LYS A 45 12.32 30.04 13.84
CA LYS A 45 11.36 30.70 14.72
C LYS A 45 10.68 29.65 15.59
N GLY A 46 10.80 29.80 16.91
CA GLY A 46 10.03 28.99 17.85
C GLY A 46 8.54 29.23 17.70
N THR A 47 7.74 28.21 18.02
CA THR A 47 6.28 28.32 18.07
C THR A 47 5.80 29.03 19.34
N ASP A 48 6.67 29.14 20.34
CA ASP A 48 6.38 29.77 21.62
C ASP A 48 6.46 31.31 21.59
N LEU A 49 5.46 31.95 22.23
CA LEU A 49 5.38 33.41 22.38
C LEU A 49 6.45 34.00 23.33
N LEU A 50 7.11 33.16 24.15
CA LEU A 50 7.97 33.59 25.26
C LEU A 50 9.33 32.87 25.34
N SER A 51 9.56 31.84 24.53
CA SER A 51 10.80 31.03 24.47
C SER A 51 11.32 30.99 23.03
N LYS A 52 12.62 30.73 22.85
CA LYS A 52 13.14 30.30 21.54
C LYS A 52 12.91 28.81 21.38
N ALA A 53 13.06 28.32 20.15
CA ALA A 53 12.85 26.92 19.82
C ALA A 53 13.84 25.96 20.51
N ASP A 54 13.33 24.81 20.93
CA ASP A 54 14.07 23.66 21.44
C ASP A 54 14.21 22.62 20.31
N CYS A 55 15.16 22.86 19.40
CA CYS A 55 15.17 22.17 18.11
C CYS A 55 15.86 20.81 18.12
N TYR A 56 15.29 19.86 17.37
CA TYR A 56 15.98 18.65 16.91
C TYR A 56 15.53 18.27 15.50
N VAL A 57 16.35 17.46 14.81
CA VAL A 57 16.04 16.98 13.46
C VAL A 57 15.81 15.48 13.49
N GLU A 58 14.68 15.03 12.96
CA GLU A 58 14.41 13.62 12.66
C GLU A 58 14.86 13.27 11.24
N LEU A 59 15.48 12.10 11.11
CA LEU A 59 15.94 11.51 9.86
C LEU A 59 15.20 10.20 9.63
N LYS A 60 14.47 10.13 8.52
CA LYS A 60 13.70 8.96 8.14
C LYS A 60 14.08 8.51 6.73
N LEU A 61 14.60 7.29 6.65
CA LEU A 61 14.99 6.64 5.39
C LEU A 61 14.37 5.24 5.29
N PRO A 62 13.08 5.13 4.92
CA PRO A 62 12.32 3.88 5.00
C PRO A 62 12.87 2.73 4.14
N THR A 63 13.67 3.06 3.12
CA THR A 63 14.32 2.08 2.23
C THR A 63 15.64 1.52 2.78
N ALA A 64 16.12 2.04 3.91
CA ALA A 64 17.36 1.59 4.54
C ALA A 64 17.23 1.28 6.04
N SER A 65 16.28 1.91 6.74
CA SER A 65 16.04 1.67 8.16
C SER A 65 14.56 1.85 8.50
N PRO A 66 13.97 0.94 9.29
CA PRO A 66 12.63 1.12 9.84
C PRO A 66 12.60 2.02 11.09
N ILE A 67 13.77 2.35 11.64
CA ILE A 67 13.92 3.19 12.83
C ILE A 67 14.23 4.61 12.39
N VAL A 68 13.45 5.57 12.89
CA VAL A 68 13.71 7.00 12.76
C VAL A 68 14.89 7.37 13.66
N SER A 69 15.88 8.04 13.09
CA SER A 69 17.01 8.58 13.85
C SER A 69 16.73 10.04 14.19
N GLN A 70 17.26 10.54 15.30
CA GLN A 70 17.11 11.94 15.68
C GLN A 70 18.42 12.48 16.23
N THR A 71 18.63 13.79 16.06
CA THR A 71 19.69 14.51 16.76
C THR A 71 19.36 14.67 18.24
N GLN A 72 20.33 15.12 19.03
CA GLN A 72 20.08 15.72 20.32
C GLN A 72 19.22 16.98 20.16
N VAL A 73 18.55 17.35 21.25
CA VAL A 73 17.80 18.60 21.34
C VAL A 73 18.78 19.71 21.70
N VAL A 74 18.72 20.82 20.96
CA VAL A 74 19.43 22.06 21.29
C VAL A 74 18.41 23.04 21.82
N ASP A 75 18.45 23.28 23.12
CA ASP A 75 17.45 24.11 23.79
C ASP A 75 17.66 25.61 23.51
N ASN A 76 16.56 26.34 23.36
CA ASN A 76 16.47 27.79 23.32
C ASN A 76 17.42 28.48 22.30
N SER A 77 17.42 28.00 21.05
CA SER A 77 18.29 28.53 19.99
C SER A 77 17.60 28.68 18.63
N ASP A 78 17.72 29.87 18.04
CA ASP A 78 17.26 30.16 16.67
C ASP A 78 18.28 29.66 15.60
N ASN A 79 19.48 29.28 16.05
CA ASN A 79 20.57 28.79 15.20
C ASN A 79 21.22 27.55 15.85
N PRO A 80 20.48 26.43 15.96
CA PRO A 80 20.98 25.22 16.60
C PRO A 80 22.12 24.61 15.77
N GLU A 81 23.17 24.16 16.46
CA GLU A 81 24.30 23.43 15.88
C GLU A 81 24.36 22.04 16.51
N TRP A 82 24.26 20.99 15.69
CA TRP A 82 24.32 19.60 16.16
C TRP A 82 25.65 18.94 15.83
N ASN A 83 26.12 19.11 14.58
CA ASN A 83 27.30 18.41 14.06
C ASN A 83 27.25 16.88 14.24
N GLU A 84 26.04 16.31 14.21
CA GLU A 84 25.80 14.88 14.44
C GLU A 84 25.82 14.09 13.14
N THR A 85 26.32 12.85 13.21
CA THR A 85 26.53 12.00 12.03
C THR A 85 25.75 10.69 12.16
N PHE A 86 24.99 10.37 11.11
CA PHE A 86 24.17 9.17 10.99
C PHE A 86 24.65 8.34 9.80
N GLN A 87 24.58 7.02 9.94
CA GLN A 87 25.04 6.08 8.92
C GLN A 87 23.92 5.12 8.51
N TYR A 88 23.76 4.94 7.21
CA TYR A 88 22.78 4.03 6.62
C TYR A 88 23.45 3.17 5.56
N ARG A 89 23.11 1.88 5.50
CA ARG A 89 23.42 1.03 4.35
C ARG A 89 22.25 1.11 3.38
N ILE A 90 22.47 1.64 2.18
CA ILE A 90 21.42 1.82 1.17
C ILE A 90 21.62 0.85 -0.02
N HIS A 91 20.52 0.41 -0.61
CA HIS A 91 20.52 -0.48 -1.77
C HIS A 91 20.24 0.30 -3.05
N SER A 92 21.06 0.12 -4.10
CA SER A 92 20.99 0.94 -5.31
C SER A 92 19.87 0.60 -6.30
N ALA A 93 19.24 -0.58 -6.18
CA ALA A 93 18.07 -0.91 -7.01
C ALA A 93 16.83 -0.06 -6.68
N VAL A 94 16.73 0.45 -5.44
CA VAL A 94 15.57 1.23 -5.00
C VAL A 94 15.90 2.70 -4.94
N LYS A 95 14.88 3.53 -5.15
CA LYS A 95 14.99 4.96 -4.98
C LYS A 95 15.07 5.28 -3.48
N ASN A 96 16.23 5.76 -3.03
CA ASN A 96 16.46 6.13 -1.65
C ASN A 96 16.12 7.61 -1.46
N VAL A 97 15.10 7.88 -0.65
CA VAL A 97 14.61 9.22 -0.38
C VAL A 97 14.68 9.45 1.12
N LEU A 98 15.53 10.39 1.53
CA LEU A 98 15.68 10.78 2.93
C LEU A 98 14.68 11.90 3.24
N GLU A 99 13.90 11.71 4.29
CA GLU A 99 13.04 12.73 4.89
C GLU A 99 13.75 13.30 6.12
N LEU A 100 13.84 14.62 6.18
CA LEU A 100 14.46 15.41 7.24
C LEU A 100 13.38 16.34 7.81
N THR A 101 13.01 16.14 9.07
CA THR A 101 11.95 16.95 9.69
C THR A 101 12.52 17.68 10.89
N LEU A 102 12.39 19.01 10.90
CA LEU A 102 12.76 19.86 12.02
C LEU A 102 11.56 19.97 12.98
N TYR A 103 11.81 19.71 14.26
CA TYR A 103 10.82 19.81 15.33
C TYR A 103 11.21 20.86 16.35
N ASP A 104 10.20 21.51 16.94
CA ASP A 104 10.31 22.26 18.19
C ASP A 104 9.83 21.37 19.34
N LYS A 105 10.67 21.15 20.34
CA LYS A 105 10.35 20.21 21.42
C LYS A 105 9.50 20.88 22.50
N ASP A 106 8.18 20.70 22.40
CA ASP A 106 7.28 21.08 23.48
C ASP A 106 7.11 20.01 24.56
N VAL A 107 6.73 20.46 25.77
CA VAL A 107 6.50 19.60 26.95
C VAL A 107 5.30 18.64 26.74
N LEU A 108 4.36 18.96 25.85
CA LEU A 108 3.14 18.19 25.63
C LEU A 108 3.10 17.47 24.27
N VAL A 109 3.28 18.20 23.17
CA VAL A 109 3.31 17.65 21.80
C VAL A 109 4.30 18.49 21.01
N SER A 110 5.41 17.90 20.58
CA SER A 110 6.40 18.61 19.76
C SER A 110 5.77 19.05 18.44
N ASP A 111 5.88 20.34 18.14
CA ASP A 111 5.37 20.91 16.91
C ASP A 111 6.31 20.57 15.73
N GLU A 112 5.74 19.94 14.70
CA GLU A 112 6.43 19.77 13.42
C GLU A 112 6.56 21.15 12.75
N LEU A 113 7.79 21.66 12.63
CA LEU A 113 8.01 22.96 11.99
C LEU A 113 7.99 22.81 10.47
N THR A 114 8.84 21.95 9.92
CA THR A 114 8.96 21.74 8.46
C THR A 114 9.65 20.42 8.14
N SER A 115 9.22 19.77 7.05
CA SER A 115 9.84 18.57 6.49
C SER A 115 10.45 18.84 5.10
N VAL A 116 11.65 18.31 4.87
CA VAL A 116 12.36 18.34 3.60
C VAL A 116 12.61 16.93 3.10
N VAL A 117 12.39 16.72 1.81
CA VAL A 117 12.57 15.43 1.15
C VAL A 117 13.73 15.52 0.17
N PHE A 118 14.74 14.67 0.34
CA PHE A 118 15.95 14.65 -0.48
C PHE A 118 16.13 13.31 -1.20
N ASP A 119 16.19 13.39 -2.54
CA ASP A 119 16.48 12.24 -3.40
C ASP A 119 17.99 11.98 -3.47
N LEU A 120 18.43 10.88 -2.86
CA LEU A 120 19.83 10.50 -2.80
C LEU A 120 20.40 10.03 -4.15
N GLY A 121 19.54 9.83 -5.18
CA GLY A 121 19.98 9.43 -6.51
C GLY A 121 20.93 10.41 -7.20
N GLY A 122 20.96 11.67 -6.76
CA GLY A 122 21.89 12.70 -7.24
C GLY A 122 23.28 12.67 -6.59
N VAL A 123 23.47 11.96 -5.47
CA VAL A 123 24.71 11.97 -4.70
C VAL A 123 25.75 11.07 -5.36
N LYS A 124 26.91 11.63 -5.72
CA LYS A 124 28.00 10.87 -6.36
C LYS A 124 28.88 10.19 -5.30
N PRO A 125 29.17 8.88 -5.44
CA PRO A 125 30.08 8.20 -4.54
C PRO A 125 31.47 8.84 -4.48
N GLY A 126 32.06 8.91 -3.28
CA GLY A 126 33.41 9.42 -3.02
C GLY A 126 33.55 10.93 -3.00
N GLN A 127 32.45 11.69 -3.13
CA GLN A 127 32.45 13.15 -3.07
C GLN A 127 31.48 13.62 -1.99
N PRO A 128 31.92 14.41 -0.99
CA PRO A 128 31.02 15.02 -0.04
C PRO A 128 30.15 16.06 -0.76
N LEU A 129 28.85 16.06 -0.44
CA LEU A 129 27.87 17.00 -0.96
C LEU A 129 27.28 17.78 0.21
N LEU A 130 27.60 19.06 0.28
CA LEU A 130 26.96 19.98 1.23
C LEU A 130 25.68 20.53 0.60
N CYS A 131 24.57 20.41 1.31
CA CYS A 131 23.27 20.94 0.92
C CYS A 131 22.76 21.91 2.00
N THR A 132 22.26 23.06 1.55
CA THR A 132 21.48 23.98 2.38
C THR A 132 20.04 23.92 1.89
N PHE A 133 19.15 23.41 2.74
CA PHE A 133 17.73 23.29 2.45
C PHE A 133 17.00 24.52 2.97
N SER A 134 16.23 25.19 2.12
CA SER A 134 15.34 26.27 2.56
C SER A 134 14.06 25.65 3.11
N LEU A 135 13.82 25.84 4.41
CA LEU A 135 12.63 25.36 5.13
C LEU A 135 11.46 26.33 4.91
N ASN A 136 11.72 27.62 5.10
CA ASN A 136 10.76 28.69 4.86
C ASN A 136 11.46 29.86 4.14
N PRO A 137 11.21 30.05 2.82
CA PRO A 137 11.83 31.12 2.05
C PRO A 137 11.48 32.54 2.54
N GLU A 138 10.29 32.74 3.10
CA GLU A 138 9.86 34.06 3.59
C GLU A 138 10.54 34.43 4.92
N ALA A 139 10.81 33.43 5.76
CA ALA A 139 11.51 33.58 7.03
C ALA A 139 13.03 33.39 6.93
N ASN A 140 13.53 32.98 5.76
CA ASN A 140 14.93 32.62 5.52
C ASN A 140 15.43 31.51 6.46
N GLU A 141 14.55 30.56 6.78
CA GLU A 141 14.88 29.39 7.60
C GLU A 141 15.61 28.36 6.74
N GLU A 142 16.75 27.89 7.24
CA GLU A 142 17.65 27.02 6.48
C GLU A 142 18.18 25.86 7.34
N LEU A 143 18.40 24.70 6.72
CA LEU A 143 19.03 23.52 7.32
C LEU A 143 20.24 23.08 6.48
N ASP A 144 21.42 23.01 7.10
CA ASP A 144 22.64 22.53 6.45
C ASP A 144 22.90 21.06 6.78
N VAL A 145 23.08 20.26 5.73
CA VAL A 145 23.38 18.83 5.84
C VAL A 145 24.48 18.46 4.85
N GLU A 146 25.46 17.71 5.31
CA GLU A 146 26.49 17.11 4.47
C GLU A 146 26.19 15.63 4.22
N PHE A 147 26.24 15.22 2.96
CA PHE A 147 26.06 13.84 2.53
C PHE A 147 27.38 13.29 1.99
N TYR A 148 27.73 12.07 2.39
CA TYR A 148 28.85 11.35 1.81
C TYR A 148 28.43 9.92 1.51
N LEU A 149 28.69 9.48 0.29
CA LEU A 149 28.33 8.14 -0.18
C LEU A 149 29.59 7.36 -0.52
N GLU A 150 29.75 6.17 0.02
CA GLU A 150 30.86 5.27 -0.31
C GLU A 150 30.35 3.89 -0.72
N LYS A 151 31.14 3.19 -1.53
CA LYS A 151 30.78 1.84 -1.95
C LYS A 151 30.93 0.89 -0.75
N CYS A 152 29.88 0.14 -0.45
CA CYS A 152 29.91 -0.85 0.62
C CYS A 152 30.78 -2.06 0.22
N SER A 153 31.40 -2.70 1.20
CA SER A 153 32.16 -3.96 1.01
C SER A 153 31.26 -5.17 0.73
N ASP A 154 29.96 -5.03 0.98
CA ASP A 154 29.00 -6.12 0.86
C ASP A 154 28.83 -6.58 -0.58
N SER A 155 28.60 -7.88 -0.74
CA SER A 155 28.37 -8.47 -2.05
C SER A 155 27.07 -7.93 -2.65
N PRO A 156 27.06 -7.51 -3.93
CA PRO A 156 25.83 -7.09 -4.60
C PRO A 156 24.79 -8.21 -4.61
N THR A 157 23.52 -7.87 -4.42
CA THR A 157 22.40 -8.83 -4.41
C THR A 157 21.59 -8.77 -5.70
N GLU A 158 20.92 -9.88 -5.99
CA GLU A 158 20.01 -9.99 -7.12
C GLU A 158 18.61 -9.58 -6.69
N VAL A 159 17.97 -8.74 -7.52
CA VAL A 159 16.59 -8.32 -7.34
C VAL A 159 15.78 -8.66 -8.57
N LEU A 160 14.49 -8.91 -8.35
CA LEU A 160 13.53 -9.07 -9.42
C LEU A 160 12.84 -7.73 -9.68
N THR A 161 12.86 -7.26 -10.93
CA THR A 161 12.27 -5.96 -11.28
C THR A 161 11.64 -5.96 -12.66
N ASN A 162 10.62 -5.12 -12.87
CA ASN A 162 10.14 -4.74 -14.20
C ASN A 162 10.77 -3.44 -14.73
N GLY A 163 11.73 -2.86 -14.00
CA GLY A 163 12.36 -1.56 -14.27
C GLY A 163 11.73 -0.38 -13.52
N VAL A 164 10.66 -0.61 -12.75
CA VAL A 164 10.02 0.41 -11.90
C VAL A 164 9.80 -0.12 -10.48
N LEU A 165 9.16 -1.29 -10.37
CA LEU A 165 8.98 -1.98 -9.10
C LEU A 165 10.14 -2.95 -8.87
N VAL A 166 10.61 -3.01 -7.63
CA VAL A 166 11.68 -3.91 -7.20
C VAL A 166 11.12 -4.82 -6.11
N VAL A 167 11.35 -6.11 -6.26
CA VAL A 167 11.02 -7.11 -5.24
C VAL A 167 12.31 -7.50 -4.52
N HIS A 168 12.33 -7.21 -3.22
CA HIS A 168 13.40 -7.62 -2.32
C HIS A 168 13.10 -8.99 -1.70
N PRO A 169 14.14 -9.77 -1.36
CA PRO A 169 13.99 -10.98 -0.57
C PRO A 169 13.33 -10.66 0.77
N CYS A 170 12.19 -11.29 1.04
CA CYS A 170 11.48 -11.17 2.31
C CYS A 170 11.79 -12.38 3.20
N LEU A 171 12.04 -12.14 4.49
CA LEU A 171 12.11 -13.17 5.52
C LEU A 171 10.74 -13.29 6.19
N SER A 172 10.27 -14.54 6.36
CA SER A 172 9.16 -14.88 7.23
C SER A 172 9.70 -15.42 8.55
N LEU A 173 9.53 -14.68 9.62
CA LEU A 173 9.86 -15.09 10.99
C LEU A 173 8.60 -15.65 11.64
N HIS A 174 8.57 -16.96 11.83
CA HIS A 174 7.58 -17.66 12.64
C HIS A 174 8.11 -17.78 14.06
N GLY A 175 7.26 -17.51 15.05
CA GLY A 175 7.63 -17.68 16.43
C GLY A 175 6.48 -18.19 17.29
N MET A 176 6.84 -18.87 18.37
CA MET A 176 5.92 -19.31 19.41
C MET A 176 6.57 -19.03 20.76
N VAL A 177 5.83 -18.38 21.65
CA VAL A 177 6.32 -18.13 23.01
C VAL A 177 5.95 -19.33 23.88
N LYS A 178 6.95 -20.01 24.44
CA LYS A 178 6.72 -21.19 25.28
C LYS A 178 6.48 -20.76 26.72
N LYS A 179 5.36 -21.15 27.33
CA LYS A 179 4.97 -20.76 28.70
C LYS A 179 5.77 -21.43 29.83
N GLU A 180 7.00 -21.84 29.58
CA GLU A 180 7.88 -22.38 30.62
C GLU A 180 8.71 -21.25 31.25
N ALA A 181 8.09 -20.50 32.17
CA ALA A 181 8.81 -19.60 33.05
C ALA A 181 8.52 -19.98 34.51
N LYS A 182 9.56 -20.15 35.33
CA LYS A 182 9.42 -20.24 36.79
C LYS A 182 9.18 -18.82 37.32
N PRO A 183 7.97 -18.44 37.78
CA PRO A 183 7.81 -17.16 38.44
C PRO A 183 8.63 -17.15 39.74
N ARG A 184 9.18 -15.98 40.11
CA ARG A 184 9.48 -15.74 41.53
C ARG A 184 8.14 -15.75 42.26
N GLU A 185 8.01 -16.60 43.28
CA GLU A 185 6.83 -16.60 44.16
C GLU A 185 6.55 -15.16 44.65
N ASN A 186 5.28 -14.73 44.58
CA ASN A 186 4.70 -13.47 45.10
C ASN A 186 4.52 -12.25 44.15
N GLN A 187 4.35 -12.43 42.83
CA GLN A 187 3.94 -11.30 41.97
C GLN A 187 2.44 -11.32 41.64
N GLN A 188 1.71 -10.32 42.14
CA GLN A 188 0.28 -10.09 41.87
C GLN A 188 0.15 -9.15 40.65
N GLY A 189 -0.57 -9.56 39.60
CA GLY A 189 -0.77 -8.75 38.38
C GLY A 189 -0.96 -9.61 37.11
N SER A 190 -1.44 -8.99 36.02
CA SER A 190 -1.52 -9.63 34.70
C SER A 190 -0.26 -9.35 33.89
N PHE A 191 0.37 -10.37 33.32
CA PHE A 191 1.54 -10.20 32.48
C PHE A 191 1.16 -10.17 31.01
N LYS A 192 1.98 -9.48 30.22
CA LYS A 192 1.79 -9.36 28.79
C LYS A 192 3.15 -9.37 28.10
N VAL A 193 3.28 -10.21 27.08
CA VAL A 193 4.45 -10.22 26.20
C VAL A 193 4.10 -9.47 24.93
N LYS A 194 4.82 -8.39 24.66
CA LYS A 194 4.78 -7.70 23.38
C LYS A 194 5.91 -8.20 22.49
N VAL A 195 5.58 -8.52 21.25
CA VAL A 195 6.55 -8.88 20.22
C VAL A 195 6.41 -7.96 19.02
N SER A 196 7.53 -7.42 18.55
CA SER A 196 7.59 -6.55 17.37
C SER A 196 8.86 -6.80 16.56
N VAL A 197 8.77 -6.62 15.25
CA VAL A 197 9.93 -6.55 14.37
C VAL A 197 9.83 -5.21 13.64
N PRO A 198 10.61 -4.18 14.01
CA PRO A 198 10.59 -2.91 13.31
C PRO A 198 10.83 -3.11 11.81
N GLY A 199 9.96 -2.54 10.97
CA GLY A 199 10.01 -2.69 9.51
C GLY A 199 9.27 -3.90 8.96
N ALA A 200 8.71 -4.76 9.82
CA ALA A 200 7.85 -5.83 9.36
C ALA A 200 6.48 -5.32 8.90
N TYR A 201 5.84 -6.08 8.01
CA TYR A 201 4.49 -5.81 7.54
C TYR A 201 3.44 -5.93 8.66
N GLN A 202 3.56 -6.96 9.50
CA GLN A 202 2.68 -7.15 10.65
C GLN A 202 3.00 -6.12 11.74
N LYS A 203 1.94 -5.61 12.38
CA LYS A 203 2.06 -4.73 13.55
C LYS A 203 2.53 -5.50 14.78
N GLN A 204 2.96 -4.77 15.80
CA GLN A 204 3.27 -5.33 17.11
C GLN A 204 2.12 -6.20 17.61
N LEU A 205 2.46 -7.36 18.17
CA LEU A 205 1.51 -8.29 18.76
C LEU A 205 1.62 -8.26 20.27
N CYS A 206 0.47 -8.40 20.90
CA CYS A 206 0.27 -8.27 22.34
C CYS A 206 -0.28 -9.60 22.85
N ILE A 207 0.57 -10.41 23.46
CA ILE A 207 0.24 -11.76 23.90
C ILE A 207 -0.03 -11.74 25.41
N PRO A 208 -1.25 -12.05 25.88
CA PRO A 208 -1.49 -12.25 27.29
C PRO A 208 -0.61 -13.37 27.83
N TRP A 209 0.03 -13.13 28.97
CA TRP A 209 0.89 -14.11 29.62
C TRP A 209 0.34 -14.43 31.01
N THR A 210 -0.17 -15.64 31.18
CA THR A 210 -0.61 -16.16 32.47
C THR A 210 0.26 -17.35 32.86
N PRO A 211 0.94 -17.30 34.01
CA PRO A 211 1.75 -18.42 34.50
C PRO A 211 0.94 -19.69 34.81
N ASP A 212 -0.35 -19.54 35.13
CA ASP A 212 -1.15 -20.59 35.81
C ASP A 212 -2.18 -21.34 34.94
N ASN A 213 -2.26 -21.11 33.63
CA ASN A 213 -3.20 -21.81 32.74
C ASN A 213 -2.48 -22.84 31.84
N GLU A 214 -2.60 -24.13 32.18
CA GLU A 214 -2.05 -25.25 31.41
C GLU A 214 -2.75 -25.50 30.06
N GLU A 215 -3.94 -24.93 29.81
CA GLU A 215 -4.76 -25.23 28.62
C GLU A 215 -4.47 -24.36 27.39
N ASP A 216 -3.59 -23.37 27.50
CA ASP A 216 -3.45 -22.32 26.49
C ASP A 216 -2.12 -22.46 25.74
N TYR A 217 -2.16 -23.25 24.66
CA TYR A 217 -1.07 -23.47 23.70
C TYR A 217 -0.46 -22.11 23.30
N GLY A 218 0.84 -21.93 23.54
CA GLY A 218 1.54 -20.65 23.37
C GLY A 218 1.15 -19.88 22.10
N ALA A 219 0.99 -18.56 22.21
CA ALA A 219 0.57 -17.75 21.08
C ALA A 219 1.65 -17.76 19.99
N SER A 220 1.23 -18.15 18.78
CA SER A 220 2.08 -18.10 17.60
C SER A 220 1.99 -16.74 16.91
N PHE A 221 3.08 -16.34 16.28
CA PHE A 221 3.15 -15.11 15.50
C PHE A 221 3.97 -15.32 14.23
N VAL A 222 3.70 -14.46 13.24
CA VAL A 222 4.44 -14.43 11.98
C VAL A 222 4.74 -12.98 11.61
N PHE A 223 6.00 -12.67 11.33
CA PHE A 223 6.44 -11.38 10.82
C PHE A 223 7.10 -11.54 9.45
N HIS A 224 6.70 -10.71 8.49
CA HIS A 224 7.29 -10.62 7.15
C HIS A 224 8.11 -9.33 7.10
N VAL A 225 9.40 -9.44 6.84
CA VAL A 225 10.32 -8.31 6.90
C VAL A 225 11.39 -8.41 5.82
N ASP A 226 11.83 -7.25 5.33
CA ASP A 226 12.93 -7.17 4.38
C ASP A 226 14.22 -7.70 5.02
N LYS A 227 14.84 -8.69 4.36
CA LYS A 227 16.11 -9.31 4.76
C LYS A 227 17.24 -8.27 4.90
N GLU A 228 17.20 -7.25 4.04
CA GLU A 228 18.25 -6.24 3.91
C GLU A 228 18.26 -5.23 5.05
N MET A 229 17.16 -5.13 5.81
CA MET A 229 17.02 -4.20 6.94
C MET A 229 17.68 -4.68 8.24
N CYS A 230 18.37 -5.83 8.21
CA CYS A 230 18.92 -6.48 9.41
C CYS A 230 17.92 -6.58 10.57
N PRO A 231 16.75 -7.20 10.35
CA PRO A 231 15.64 -7.15 11.30
C PRO A 231 16.00 -7.72 12.67
N LYS A 232 15.44 -7.12 13.71
CA LYS A 232 15.56 -7.56 15.10
C LYS A 232 14.17 -7.79 15.68
N LEU A 233 13.94 -9.00 16.18
CA LEU A 233 12.78 -9.29 17.02
C LEU A 233 12.99 -8.61 18.36
N GLN A 234 12.07 -7.73 18.72
CA GLN A 234 11.99 -7.08 20.03
C GLN A 234 10.93 -7.81 20.85
N VAL A 235 11.28 -8.12 22.09
CA VAL A 235 10.42 -8.79 23.06
C VAL A 235 10.38 -7.94 24.31
N GLU A 236 9.19 -7.53 24.73
CA GLU A 236 8.97 -6.70 25.90
C GLU A 236 7.99 -7.41 26.83
N LEU A 237 8.36 -7.57 28.10
CA LEU A 237 7.50 -8.13 29.13
C LEU A 237 6.95 -7.00 29.98
N GLU A 238 5.62 -6.91 30.05
CA GLU A 238 4.91 -5.92 30.86
C GLU A 238 4.13 -6.60 31.98
N GLN A 239 3.97 -5.87 33.09
CA GLN A 239 3.06 -6.22 34.17
C GLN A 239 2.05 -5.10 34.37
N THR A 240 0.77 -5.46 34.43
CA THR A 240 -0.30 -4.53 34.81
C THR A 240 -0.84 -4.92 36.19
N ILE A 241 -0.84 -3.95 37.11
CA ILE A 241 -1.36 -4.09 38.47
C ILE A 241 -2.57 -3.14 38.61
N SER A 242 -3.66 -3.64 39.18
CA SER A 242 -4.82 -2.85 39.56
C SER A 242 -4.59 -2.26 40.95
N VAL A 243 -4.57 -0.94 41.07
CA VAL A 243 -4.44 -0.22 42.35
C VAL A 243 -5.81 0.37 42.71
N LEU A 244 -6.27 0.11 43.94
CA LEU A 244 -7.46 0.76 44.51
C LEU A 244 -7.01 2.08 45.14
N GLN A 245 -7.62 3.21 44.74
CA GLN A 245 -7.44 4.47 45.46
C GLN A 245 -8.38 4.50 46.68
N ASP A 246 -7.81 4.78 47.86
CA ASP A 246 -8.55 5.15 49.05
C ASP A 246 -8.95 6.64 48.93
N ASP A 247 -10.04 6.95 48.21
CA ASP A 247 -10.97 8.03 48.56
C ASP A 247 -12.16 8.13 47.57
N VAL A 248 -13.37 7.99 48.14
CA VAL A 248 -14.74 8.40 47.71
C VAL A 248 -15.25 8.05 46.29
N ASN A 249 -14.44 7.54 45.35
CA ASN A 249 -14.92 6.94 44.09
C ASN A 249 -14.04 5.73 43.69
N PRO A 250 -14.58 4.49 43.62
CA PRO A 250 -13.76 3.30 43.37
C PRO A 250 -13.51 3.12 41.87
N ASP A 251 -12.76 4.02 41.25
CA ASP A 251 -12.21 3.77 39.92
C ASP A 251 -10.92 2.95 40.06
N ILE A 252 -10.89 1.76 39.46
CA ILE A 252 -9.71 0.88 39.47
C ILE A 252 -8.69 1.45 38.48
N GLU A 253 -7.64 2.08 38.98
CA GLU A 253 -6.51 2.49 38.14
C GLU A 253 -5.61 1.29 37.84
N LYS A 254 -5.33 1.09 36.54
CA LYS A 254 -4.39 0.06 36.08
C LYS A 254 -3.06 0.72 35.78
N GLN A 255 -2.03 0.38 36.55
CA GLN A 255 -0.65 0.79 36.26
C GLN A 255 0.06 -0.32 35.50
N THR A 256 0.66 0.01 34.35
CA THR A 256 1.45 -0.93 33.54
C THR A 256 2.92 -0.53 33.58
N SER A 257 3.81 -1.46 33.90
CA SER A 257 5.26 -1.27 33.91
C SER A 257 5.95 -2.29 33.01
N VAL A 258 7.02 -1.86 32.35
CA VAL A 258 7.91 -2.74 31.57
C VAL A 258 8.87 -3.42 32.54
N LEU A 259 8.82 -4.74 32.63
CA LEU A 259 9.67 -5.56 33.47
C LEU A 259 10.99 -5.94 32.79
N GLY A 260 11.00 -6.05 31.47
CA GLY A 260 12.20 -6.42 30.74
C GLY A 260 12.08 -6.32 29.23
N LEU A 261 13.24 -6.15 28.58
CA LEU A 261 13.39 -5.98 27.14
C LEU A 261 14.48 -6.91 26.62
N GLY A 262 14.15 -7.69 25.60
CA GLY A 262 15.07 -8.57 24.90
C GLY A 262 15.05 -8.31 23.40
N THR A 263 16.17 -8.62 22.74
CA THR A 263 16.24 -8.55 21.28
C THR A 263 16.92 -9.79 20.70
N VAL A 264 16.41 -10.25 19.56
CA VAL A 264 16.98 -11.35 18.79
C VAL A 264 17.22 -10.88 17.36
N PRO A 265 18.49 -10.82 16.88
CA PRO A 265 18.77 -10.54 15.48
C PRO A 265 18.23 -11.66 14.59
N VAL A 266 17.27 -11.37 13.74
CA VAL A 266 16.59 -12.38 12.90
C VAL A 266 17.58 -13.01 11.92
N ASN A 267 18.51 -12.23 11.39
CA ASN A 267 19.58 -12.70 10.49
C ASN A 267 20.57 -13.68 11.16
N SER A 268 20.55 -13.81 12.50
CA SER A 268 21.37 -14.80 13.21
C SER A 268 20.72 -16.19 13.28
N LEU A 269 19.45 -16.32 12.88
CA LEU A 269 18.71 -17.56 12.90
C LEU A 269 18.97 -18.37 11.61
N PRO A 270 19.16 -19.69 11.71
CA PRO A 270 19.33 -20.54 10.54
C PRO A 270 18.04 -20.59 9.71
N ILE A 271 18.17 -20.37 8.40
CA ILE A 271 17.03 -20.43 7.47
C ILE A 271 16.54 -21.88 7.35
N GLY A 272 15.23 -22.06 7.42
CA GLY A 272 14.53 -23.33 7.26
C GLY A 272 14.46 -24.21 8.51
N GLN A 273 15.15 -23.85 9.60
CA GLN A 273 15.22 -24.64 10.84
C GLN A 273 14.51 -23.93 12.00
N THR A 274 13.82 -24.72 12.84
CA THR A 274 13.27 -24.24 14.11
C THR A 274 14.35 -24.29 15.18
N VAL A 275 14.54 -23.19 15.89
CA VAL A 275 15.51 -23.05 16.97
C VAL A 275 14.80 -22.55 18.22
N ASP A 276 15.02 -23.24 19.33
CA ASP A 276 14.61 -22.76 20.64
C ASP A 276 15.63 -21.76 21.18
N ARG A 277 15.16 -20.58 21.57
CA ARG A 277 15.96 -19.47 22.04
C ARG A 277 15.41 -18.95 23.36
N ILE A 278 16.30 -18.92 24.34
CA ILE A 278 16.06 -18.24 25.61
C ILE A 278 16.42 -16.76 25.40
N VAL A 279 15.42 -15.89 25.39
CA VAL A 279 15.57 -14.45 25.26
C VAL A 279 15.76 -13.86 26.65
N SER A 280 16.94 -13.29 26.93
CA SER A 280 17.20 -12.57 28.18
C SER A 280 16.49 -11.21 28.17
N LEU A 281 15.70 -10.93 29.20
CA LEU A 281 14.90 -9.71 29.32
C LEU A 281 15.49 -8.68 30.30
N GLY A 282 16.62 -9.01 30.95
CA GLY A 282 17.18 -8.21 32.04
C GLY A 282 16.75 -8.71 33.42
N GLU A 283 17.45 -8.27 34.48
CA GLU A 283 17.14 -8.57 35.89
C GLU A 283 16.92 -10.06 36.25
N GLY A 284 17.55 -10.96 35.50
CA GLY A 284 17.42 -12.42 35.70
C GLY A 284 16.14 -13.03 35.13
N GLN A 285 15.37 -12.27 34.36
CA GLN A 285 14.20 -12.76 33.62
C GLN A 285 14.60 -13.26 32.23
N SER A 286 13.94 -14.33 31.79
CA SER A 286 14.13 -14.89 30.45
C SER A 286 12.87 -15.54 29.93
N LEU A 287 12.72 -15.54 28.62
CA LEU A 287 11.58 -16.13 27.92
C LEU A 287 12.05 -17.20 26.94
N ASP A 288 11.51 -18.41 27.01
CA ASP A 288 11.77 -19.44 26.00
C ASP A 288 10.84 -19.22 24.79
N MET A 289 11.43 -19.17 23.61
CA MET A 289 10.74 -18.98 22.35
C MET A 289 11.24 -20.00 21.33
N SER A 290 10.32 -20.62 20.61
CA SER A 290 10.65 -21.41 19.42
C SER A 290 10.55 -20.49 18.20
N LEU A 291 11.65 -20.31 17.47
CA LEU A 291 11.75 -19.39 16.34
C LEU A 291 12.16 -20.15 15.07
N ARG A 292 11.51 -19.85 13.95
CA ARG A 292 11.84 -20.41 12.64
C ARG A 292 11.83 -19.29 11.61
N THR A 293 12.91 -19.18 10.85
CA THR A 293 13.02 -18.19 9.77
C THR A 293 12.96 -18.89 8.42
N GLU A 294 12.12 -18.43 7.51
CA GLU A 294 12.04 -18.88 6.13
C GLU A 294 12.32 -17.72 5.19
N GLU A 295 12.92 -18.00 4.04
CA GLU A 295 13.07 -17.03 2.97
C GLU A 295 11.91 -17.21 1.98
N SER A 296 11.24 -16.11 1.66
CA SER A 296 10.12 -16.11 0.72
C SER A 296 10.52 -16.67 -0.64
N THR A 297 9.59 -17.39 -1.26
CA THR A 297 9.77 -17.87 -2.62
C THR A 297 9.54 -16.73 -3.62
N TRP A 298 10.09 -16.89 -4.82
CA TRP A 298 9.88 -15.96 -5.93
C TRP A 298 8.55 -16.20 -6.67
N ASP A 299 7.66 -17.02 -6.10
CA ASP A 299 6.30 -17.20 -6.58
C ASP A 299 5.43 -16.06 -6.04
N LEU A 300 5.24 -15.04 -6.87
CA LEU A 300 4.55 -13.81 -6.49
C LEU A 300 3.08 -13.87 -6.88
N ASP A 301 2.21 -13.54 -5.93
CA ASP A 301 0.79 -13.25 -6.22
C ASP A 301 0.62 -11.98 -7.09
N VAL A 302 1.65 -11.12 -7.14
CA VAL A 302 1.67 -9.88 -7.91
C VAL A 302 2.35 -10.09 -9.26
N ARG A 303 1.62 -9.84 -10.34
CA ARG A 303 2.18 -9.84 -11.70
C ARG A 303 3.01 -8.58 -11.96
N LEU A 304 4.31 -8.76 -12.19
CA LEU A 304 5.24 -7.70 -12.59
C LEU A 304 5.38 -7.65 -14.12
N GLY A 305 4.74 -6.67 -14.77
CA GLY A 305 4.92 -6.43 -16.19
C GLY A 305 4.03 -5.32 -16.75
N PHE A 306 4.52 -4.64 -17.79
CA PHE A 306 3.80 -3.55 -18.47
C PHE A 306 2.92 -4.03 -19.63
N ASP A 307 3.15 -5.24 -20.12
CA ASP A 307 2.33 -5.84 -21.18
C ASP A 307 0.96 -6.29 -20.65
N LEU A 308 0.04 -6.62 -21.56
CA LEU A 308 -1.21 -7.27 -21.22
C LEU A 308 -0.98 -8.67 -20.60
N CYS A 309 -1.88 -9.10 -19.72
CA CYS A 309 -1.82 -10.45 -19.18
C CYS A 309 -2.06 -11.51 -20.27
N LYS A 310 -1.82 -12.79 -19.94
CA LYS A 310 -2.00 -13.88 -20.91
C LYS A 310 -3.47 -13.99 -21.31
N GLU A 311 -4.35 -13.93 -20.32
CA GLU A 311 -5.80 -14.11 -20.44
C GLU A 311 -6.41 -13.02 -21.33
N GLU A 312 -5.97 -11.76 -21.18
CA GLU A 312 -6.43 -10.65 -22.02
C GLU A 312 -5.92 -10.78 -23.46
N ARG A 313 -4.68 -11.21 -23.69
CA ARG A 313 -4.18 -11.47 -25.06
C ARG A 313 -4.96 -12.59 -25.75
N GLU A 314 -5.27 -13.66 -25.03
CA GLU A 314 -6.12 -14.75 -25.53
C GLU A 314 -7.54 -14.28 -25.83
N PHE A 315 -8.10 -13.40 -25.00
CA PHE A 315 -9.37 -12.73 -25.27
C PHE A 315 -9.31 -11.93 -26.57
N LEU A 316 -8.30 -11.07 -26.75
CA LEU A 316 -8.15 -10.22 -27.95
C LEU A 316 -8.08 -11.06 -29.22
N ASP A 317 -7.36 -12.18 -29.18
CA ASP A 317 -7.22 -13.09 -30.31
C ASP A 317 -8.54 -13.72 -30.74
N LYS A 318 -9.40 -14.06 -29.77
CA LYS A 318 -10.75 -14.55 -30.01
C LYS A 318 -11.68 -13.42 -30.50
N ARG A 319 -11.67 -12.27 -29.82
CA ARG A 319 -12.58 -11.14 -30.08
C ARG A 319 -12.33 -10.51 -31.45
N LYS A 320 -11.07 -10.42 -31.90
CA LYS A 320 -10.72 -9.90 -33.23
C LYS A 320 -11.44 -10.63 -34.38
N LYS A 321 -11.74 -11.92 -34.23
CA LYS A 321 -12.53 -12.68 -35.23
C LYS A 321 -13.97 -12.19 -35.30
N ILE A 322 -14.60 -11.97 -34.13
CA ILE A 322 -15.96 -11.46 -34.02
C ILE A 322 -16.04 -10.02 -34.55
N VAL A 323 -15.08 -9.17 -34.18
CA VAL A 323 -14.99 -7.79 -34.65
C VAL A 323 -14.81 -7.74 -36.18
N SER A 324 -13.93 -8.58 -36.75
CA SER A 324 -13.73 -8.67 -38.20
C SER A 324 -15.02 -9.01 -38.94
N GLU A 325 -15.79 -9.99 -38.45
CA GLU A 325 -17.09 -10.33 -39.05
C GLU A 325 -18.14 -9.24 -38.88
N SER A 326 -18.17 -8.56 -37.72
CA SER A 326 -19.06 -7.43 -37.46
C SER A 326 -18.75 -6.27 -38.41
N LEU A 327 -17.48 -5.88 -38.57
CA LEU A 327 -17.06 -4.81 -39.47
C LEU A 327 -17.39 -5.12 -40.93
N ARG A 328 -17.18 -6.38 -41.38
CA ARG A 328 -17.57 -6.79 -42.73
C ARG A 328 -19.05 -6.53 -42.99
N LYS A 329 -19.91 -6.94 -42.05
CA LYS A 329 -21.37 -6.79 -42.16
C LYS A 329 -21.79 -5.32 -42.12
N THR A 330 -21.31 -4.57 -41.13
CA THR A 330 -21.77 -3.21 -40.84
C THR A 330 -21.24 -2.17 -41.82
N LEU A 331 -20.02 -2.36 -42.33
CA LEU A 331 -19.42 -1.46 -43.34
C LEU A 331 -19.59 -1.97 -44.77
N HIS A 332 -20.30 -3.08 -44.97
CA HIS A 332 -20.51 -3.73 -46.27
C HIS A 332 -19.20 -4.02 -47.03
N LEU A 333 -18.18 -4.50 -46.30
CA LEU A 333 -16.90 -4.87 -46.92
C LEU A 333 -17.06 -6.16 -47.73
N ILE A 334 -16.26 -6.28 -48.80
CA ILE A 334 -16.24 -7.46 -49.67
C ILE A 334 -15.76 -8.69 -48.88
N GLU A 335 -14.70 -8.52 -48.10
CA GLU A 335 -14.09 -9.57 -47.29
C GLU A 335 -13.92 -9.12 -45.83
N SER A 336 -13.78 -10.11 -44.95
CA SER A 336 -13.48 -9.86 -43.54
C SER A 336 -12.04 -9.40 -43.39
N PRO A 337 -11.76 -8.26 -42.72
CA PRO A 337 -10.40 -7.77 -42.54
C PRO A 337 -9.55 -8.79 -41.77
N PRO A 338 -8.28 -8.99 -42.16
CA PRO A 338 -7.37 -9.87 -41.44
C PRO A 338 -7.07 -9.31 -40.03
N LYS A 339 -6.54 -10.16 -39.14
CA LYS A 339 -6.41 -9.89 -37.69
C LYS A 339 -5.58 -8.65 -37.35
N ASP A 340 -4.63 -8.30 -38.19
CA ASP A 340 -3.74 -7.14 -38.10
C ASP A 340 -4.39 -5.84 -38.58
N GLU A 341 -5.41 -5.92 -39.44
CA GLU A 341 -6.20 -4.76 -39.89
C GLU A 341 -7.44 -4.49 -39.02
N VAL A 342 -7.81 -5.42 -38.12
CA VAL A 342 -8.94 -5.24 -37.20
C VAL A 342 -8.63 -4.10 -36.21
N PRO A 343 -9.39 -2.98 -36.23
CA PRO A 343 -9.21 -1.89 -35.29
C PRO A 343 -9.62 -2.30 -33.88
N VAL A 344 -8.92 -1.75 -32.89
CA VAL A 344 -9.29 -1.86 -31.49
C VAL A 344 -10.24 -0.72 -31.15
N VAL A 345 -11.54 -1.02 -31.05
CA VAL A 345 -12.56 -0.03 -30.69
C VAL A 345 -12.89 -0.14 -29.21
N ALA A 346 -12.84 0.99 -28.49
CA ALA A 346 -13.20 1.08 -27.09
C ALA A 346 -14.40 2.03 -26.92
N VAL A 347 -15.32 1.66 -26.02
CA VAL A 347 -16.45 2.51 -25.61
C VAL A 347 -16.23 2.93 -24.17
N LEU A 348 -16.30 4.23 -23.89
CA LEU A 348 -15.99 4.81 -22.59
C LEU A 348 -17.23 5.44 -21.95
N GLY A 349 -17.64 4.91 -20.80
CA GLY A 349 -18.71 5.45 -19.97
C GLY A 349 -18.17 6.35 -18.85
N SER A 350 -18.62 7.61 -18.83
CA SER A 350 -18.22 8.60 -17.83
C SER A 350 -18.94 8.41 -16.49
N GLY A 351 -18.50 9.15 -15.47
CA GLY A 351 -19.21 9.22 -14.20
C GLY A 351 -20.52 10.02 -14.27
N GLY A 352 -21.32 9.93 -13.20
CA GLY A 352 -22.60 10.65 -13.11
C GLY A 352 -23.74 9.87 -12.45
N GLY A 353 -23.45 8.89 -11.60
CA GLY A 353 -24.46 8.11 -10.87
C GLY A 353 -25.52 7.49 -11.78
N MET A 354 -26.79 7.56 -11.38
CA MET A 354 -27.90 6.96 -12.15
C MET A 354 -28.06 7.54 -13.55
N ARG A 355 -27.74 8.83 -13.75
CA ARG A 355 -27.77 9.44 -15.09
C ARG A 355 -26.80 8.73 -16.04
N ALA A 356 -25.57 8.49 -15.57
CA ALA A 356 -24.58 7.76 -16.35
C ALA A 356 -25.00 6.31 -16.59
N LEU A 357 -25.55 5.61 -15.58
CA LEU A 357 -26.10 4.26 -15.76
C LEU A 357 -27.15 4.22 -16.86
N THR A 358 -28.17 5.09 -16.80
CA THR A 358 -29.29 5.09 -17.75
C THR A 358 -28.83 5.46 -19.15
N SER A 359 -28.02 6.51 -19.25
CA SER A 359 -27.46 6.93 -20.55
C SER A 359 -26.60 5.82 -21.17
N PHE A 360 -25.82 5.09 -20.36
CA PHE A 360 -24.92 4.07 -20.89
C PHE A 360 -25.68 2.85 -21.43
N TYR A 361 -26.75 2.41 -20.75
CA TYR A 361 -27.67 1.42 -21.30
C TYR A 361 -28.24 1.85 -22.66
N GLY A 362 -28.68 3.10 -22.78
CA GLY A 362 -29.18 3.65 -24.04
C GLY A 362 -28.13 3.67 -25.14
N SER A 363 -26.90 4.10 -24.84
CA SER A 363 -25.78 4.09 -25.79
C SER A 363 -25.45 2.67 -26.27
N LEU A 364 -25.43 1.69 -25.36
CA LEU A 364 -25.18 0.29 -25.71
C LEU A 364 -26.29 -0.30 -26.58
N ALA A 365 -27.56 0.01 -26.29
CA ALA A 365 -28.68 -0.40 -27.13
C ALA A 365 -28.62 0.26 -28.52
N GLY A 366 -28.21 1.52 -28.61
CA GLY A 366 -27.93 2.18 -29.89
C GLY A 366 -26.85 1.46 -30.69
N LEU A 367 -25.72 1.10 -30.05
CA LEU A 367 -24.65 0.32 -30.69
C LEU A 367 -25.13 -1.06 -31.14
N GLN A 368 -25.97 -1.73 -30.36
CA GLN A 368 -26.56 -3.01 -30.73
C GLN A 368 -27.48 -2.87 -31.95
N HIS A 369 -28.35 -1.85 -31.97
CA HIS A 369 -29.25 -1.57 -33.08
C HIS A 369 -28.50 -1.27 -34.39
N LEU A 370 -27.37 -0.57 -34.30
CA LEU A 370 -26.51 -0.26 -35.44
C LEU A 370 -25.61 -1.44 -35.87
N GLY A 371 -25.65 -2.58 -35.19
CA GLY A 371 -24.77 -3.72 -35.46
C GLY A 371 -23.29 -3.46 -35.14
N LEU A 372 -23.00 -2.43 -34.33
CA LEU A 372 -21.64 -2.01 -33.98
C LEU A 372 -21.16 -2.55 -32.63
N LEU A 373 -22.06 -3.08 -31.78
CA LEU A 373 -21.68 -3.59 -30.46
C LEU A 373 -20.66 -4.75 -30.55
N ASP A 374 -20.79 -5.62 -31.55
CA ASP A 374 -19.84 -6.72 -31.80
C ASP A 374 -18.49 -6.24 -32.33
N SER A 375 -18.42 -5.01 -32.86
CA SER A 375 -17.16 -4.37 -33.26
C SER A 375 -16.38 -3.80 -32.07
N VAL A 376 -16.97 -3.74 -30.86
CA VAL A 376 -16.32 -3.20 -29.66
C VAL A 376 -15.40 -4.26 -29.03
N MET A 377 -14.16 -3.86 -28.77
CA MET A 377 -13.14 -4.66 -28.09
C MET A 377 -13.20 -4.47 -26.58
N TYR A 378 -13.19 -3.21 -26.13
CA TYR A 378 -13.16 -2.83 -24.72
C TYR A 378 -14.37 -1.98 -24.36
N LEU A 379 -14.94 -2.25 -23.19
CA LEU A 379 -16.02 -1.47 -22.62
C LEU A 379 -15.62 -0.96 -21.23
N CYS A 380 -15.35 0.33 -21.15
CA CYS A 380 -14.76 0.96 -19.98
C CYS A 380 -15.83 1.78 -19.23
N GLY A 381 -15.76 1.80 -17.90
CA GLY A 381 -16.67 2.59 -17.09
C GLY A 381 -16.02 3.11 -15.80
N ILE A 382 -16.43 4.31 -15.40
CA ILE A 382 -16.16 4.89 -14.08
C ILE A 382 -17.46 5.31 -13.40
N SER A 383 -17.49 5.30 -12.06
CA SER A 383 -18.65 5.72 -11.25
C SER A 383 -19.96 5.10 -11.79
N GLY A 384 -21.01 5.87 -12.09
CA GLY A 384 -22.32 5.35 -12.49
C GLY A 384 -22.32 4.40 -13.70
N SER A 385 -21.40 4.55 -14.67
CA SER A 385 -21.29 3.58 -15.78
C SER A 385 -20.83 2.19 -15.32
N THR A 386 -20.09 2.08 -14.21
CA THR A 386 -19.70 0.78 -13.65
C THR A 386 -20.91 -0.01 -13.16
N TRP A 387 -21.98 0.67 -12.73
CA TRP A 387 -23.23 0.03 -12.28
C TRP A 387 -23.97 -0.64 -13.45
N CYS A 388 -23.96 0.00 -14.63
CA CYS A 388 -24.48 -0.59 -15.86
C CYS A 388 -23.65 -1.82 -16.24
N LEU A 389 -22.31 -1.69 -16.27
CA LEU A 389 -21.40 -2.80 -16.56
C LEU A 389 -21.58 -3.97 -15.59
N SER A 390 -21.50 -3.72 -14.28
CA SER A 390 -21.61 -4.77 -13.27
C SER A 390 -22.96 -5.49 -13.32
N THR A 391 -24.03 -4.82 -13.74
CA THR A 391 -25.35 -5.44 -13.91
C THR A 391 -25.43 -6.29 -15.18
N LEU A 392 -24.93 -5.78 -16.32
CA LEU A 392 -24.94 -6.51 -17.59
C LEU A 392 -24.06 -7.76 -17.55
N TYR A 393 -22.86 -7.66 -16.99
CA TYR A 393 -21.86 -8.74 -16.99
C TYR A 393 -22.17 -9.89 -16.02
N LYS A 394 -23.29 -9.83 -15.31
CA LYS A 394 -23.86 -11.00 -14.60
C LYS A 394 -24.39 -12.05 -15.58
N ASP A 395 -24.79 -11.62 -16.77
CA ASP A 395 -25.28 -12.49 -17.83
C ASP A 395 -24.15 -12.75 -18.85
N PRO A 396 -23.65 -13.99 -18.96
CA PRO A 396 -22.54 -14.32 -19.87
C PRO A 396 -22.80 -14.04 -21.34
N ASP A 397 -24.05 -13.87 -21.77
CA ASP A 397 -24.42 -13.64 -23.17
C ASP A 397 -25.17 -12.31 -23.37
N TRP A 398 -25.01 -11.35 -22.46
CA TRP A 398 -25.82 -10.12 -22.45
C TRP A 398 -25.83 -9.36 -23.79
N SER A 399 -24.69 -9.25 -24.48
CA SER A 399 -24.59 -8.48 -25.73
C SER A 399 -25.26 -9.15 -26.93
N ARG A 400 -25.52 -10.47 -26.83
CA ARG A 400 -26.21 -11.28 -27.85
C ARG A 400 -27.72 -11.30 -27.67
N LYS A 401 -28.21 -10.88 -26.50
CA LYS A 401 -29.63 -10.77 -26.18
C LYS A 401 -30.10 -9.36 -26.47
N ASP A 402 -31.40 -9.19 -26.72
CA ASP A 402 -31.99 -7.87 -26.86
C ASP A 402 -31.80 -7.07 -25.55
N LEU A 403 -31.07 -5.95 -25.64
CA LEU A 403 -30.80 -5.07 -24.51
C LEU A 403 -32.07 -4.42 -23.95
N GLN A 404 -33.19 -4.40 -24.68
CA GLN A 404 -34.47 -3.88 -24.17
C GLN A 404 -34.92 -4.58 -22.89
N ASP A 405 -34.64 -5.87 -22.71
CA ASP A 405 -34.95 -6.58 -21.48
C ASP A 405 -34.12 -6.09 -20.30
N ALA A 406 -32.82 -5.85 -20.52
CA ALA A 406 -31.94 -5.30 -19.50
C ALA A 406 -32.32 -3.86 -19.15
N ILE A 407 -32.67 -3.06 -20.15
CA ILE A 407 -33.18 -1.69 -19.98
C ILE A 407 -34.46 -1.69 -19.15
N ARG A 408 -35.45 -2.51 -19.48
CA ARG A 408 -36.71 -2.60 -18.73
C ARG A 408 -36.49 -3.00 -17.27
N ARG A 409 -35.53 -3.90 -17.00
CA ARG A 409 -35.16 -4.24 -15.61
C ARG A 409 -34.52 -3.04 -14.90
N ALA A 410 -33.56 -2.38 -15.54
CA ALA A 410 -32.90 -1.21 -14.99
C ALA A 410 -33.89 -0.07 -14.74
N GLU A 411 -34.81 0.20 -15.66
CA GLU A 411 -35.87 1.20 -15.54
C GLU A 411 -36.76 0.94 -14.33
N ARG A 412 -37.27 -0.29 -14.15
CA ARG A 412 -38.08 -0.66 -12.98
C ARG A 412 -37.32 -0.41 -11.68
N THR A 413 -36.05 -0.79 -11.64
CA THR A 413 -35.21 -0.61 -10.47
C THR A 413 -34.93 0.87 -10.20
N VAL A 414 -34.56 1.66 -11.21
CA VAL A 414 -34.25 3.08 -11.06
C VAL A 414 -35.49 3.86 -10.63
N SER A 415 -36.66 3.57 -11.22
CA SER A 415 -37.93 4.24 -10.94
C SER A 415 -38.63 3.77 -9.66
N SER A 416 -38.14 2.71 -9.01
CA SER A 416 -38.72 2.22 -7.75
C SER A 416 -38.52 3.22 -6.60
N SER A 417 -39.33 3.09 -5.54
CA SER A 417 -39.03 3.76 -4.27
C SER A 417 -37.71 3.24 -3.70
N LYS A 418 -36.92 4.16 -3.12
CA LYS A 418 -35.63 3.87 -2.44
C LYS A 418 -35.75 3.90 -0.92
N VAL A 419 -36.93 4.22 -0.39
CA VAL A 419 -37.18 4.32 1.06
C VAL A 419 -36.90 3.00 1.77
N GLY A 420 -37.18 1.87 1.12
CA GLY A 420 -36.91 0.54 1.69
C GLY A 420 -35.42 0.25 1.91
N ALA A 421 -34.50 1.03 1.33
CA ALA A 421 -33.06 0.93 1.64
C ALA A 421 -32.77 1.26 3.10
N PHE A 422 -33.68 1.97 3.77
CA PHE A 422 -33.59 2.40 5.17
C PHE A 422 -34.64 1.71 6.06
N SER A 423 -35.20 0.58 5.62
CA SER A 423 -36.08 -0.22 6.47
C SER A 423 -35.28 -0.86 7.62
N PRO A 424 -35.91 -1.16 8.77
CA PRO A 424 -35.24 -1.82 9.89
C PRO A 424 -34.53 -3.12 9.50
N GLU A 425 -35.14 -3.92 8.60
CA GLU A 425 -34.58 -5.17 8.10
C GLU A 425 -33.32 -4.94 7.28
N ARG A 426 -33.32 -3.91 6.42
CA ARG A 426 -32.16 -3.57 5.60
C ARG A 426 -31.02 -2.97 6.42
N LEU A 427 -31.33 -2.10 7.37
CA LEU A 427 -30.32 -1.56 8.29
C LEU A 427 -29.67 -2.67 9.13
N LYS A 428 -30.46 -3.65 9.59
CA LYS A 428 -29.93 -4.83 10.28
C LYS A 428 -28.99 -5.64 9.38
N TYR A 429 -29.38 -5.88 8.14
CA TYR A 429 -28.53 -6.56 7.15
C TYR A 429 -27.19 -5.82 6.96
N TYR A 430 -27.22 -4.50 6.77
CA TYR A 430 -25.98 -3.73 6.62
C TYR A 430 -25.06 -3.87 7.83
N PHE A 431 -25.61 -3.76 9.05
CA PHE A 431 -24.83 -3.93 10.26
C PHE A 431 -24.20 -5.33 10.37
N GLN A 432 -24.94 -6.38 9.99
CA GLN A 432 -24.43 -7.75 9.99
C GLN A 432 -23.27 -7.95 9.01
N GLU A 433 -23.40 -7.44 7.78
CA GLU A 433 -22.35 -7.53 6.77
C GLU A 433 -21.11 -6.73 7.15
N LEU A 434 -21.27 -5.51 7.65
CA LEU A 434 -20.16 -4.67 8.09
C LEU A 434 -19.42 -5.33 9.26
N ASN A 435 -20.13 -5.88 10.24
CA ASN A 435 -19.50 -6.64 11.33
C ASN A 435 -18.78 -7.89 10.83
N ALA A 436 -19.36 -8.63 9.88
CA ALA A 436 -18.71 -9.80 9.30
C ALA A 436 -17.39 -9.42 8.59
N MET A 437 -17.36 -8.27 7.89
CA MET A 437 -16.14 -7.73 7.30
C MET A 437 -15.09 -7.39 8.37
N GLU A 438 -15.49 -6.74 9.46
CA GLU A 438 -14.59 -6.37 10.56
C GLU A 438 -14.03 -7.61 11.28
N ILE A 439 -14.87 -8.60 11.58
CA ILE A 439 -14.46 -9.89 12.16
C ILE A 439 -13.48 -10.63 11.24
N SER A 440 -13.64 -10.50 9.91
CA SER A 440 -12.69 -11.06 8.95
C SER A 440 -11.35 -10.30 8.85
N GLY A 441 -11.16 -9.25 9.65
CA GLY A 441 -9.94 -8.45 9.71
C GLY A 441 -9.89 -7.30 8.70
N ARG A 442 -10.99 -6.97 8.03
CA ARG A 442 -11.05 -5.82 7.11
C ARG A 442 -11.35 -4.55 7.89
N LYS A 443 -10.68 -3.46 7.54
CA LYS A 443 -11.04 -2.13 8.04
C LYS A 443 -12.27 -1.62 7.29
N VAL A 444 -13.41 -1.61 7.96
CA VAL A 444 -14.67 -1.10 7.42
C VAL A 444 -14.63 0.42 7.28
N SER A 445 -15.24 0.93 6.21
CA SER A 445 -15.32 2.34 5.87
C SER A 445 -16.72 2.73 5.39
N PHE A 446 -16.94 4.04 5.19
CA PHE A 446 -18.17 4.53 4.57
C PHE A 446 -18.42 3.94 3.17
N THR A 447 -17.34 3.61 2.44
CA THR A 447 -17.43 2.99 1.11
C THR A 447 -18.11 1.62 1.15
N ASP A 448 -17.90 0.85 2.23
CA ASP A 448 -18.51 -0.48 2.40
C ASP A 448 -20.03 -0.35 2.63
N LEU A 449 -20.44 0.58 3.52
CA LEU A 449 -21.85 0.90 3.72
C LEU A 449 -22.50 1.42 2.43
N TRP A 450 -21.81 2.31 1.71
CA TRP A 450 -22.30 2.83 0.44
C TRP A 450 -22.44 1.73 -0.62
N GLY A 451 -21.52 0.76 -0.66
CA GLY A 451 -21.61 -0.42 -1.52
C GLY A 451 -22.90 -1.21 -1.29
N LEU A 452 -23.28 -1.44 -0.03
CA LEU A 452 -24.52 -2.14 0.34
C LEU A 452 -25.78 -1.32 0.00
N ILE A 453 -25.74 0.00 0.15
CA ILE A 453 -26.85 0.87 -0.28
C ILE A 453 -27.01 0.84 -1.81
N VAL A 454 -25.90 0.88 -2.56
CA VAL A 454 -25.93 0.76 -4.02
C VAL A 454 -26.40 -0.61 -4.47
N GLU A 455 -26.03 -1.68 -3.77
CA GLU A 455 -26.58 -3.03 -3.99
C GLU A 455 -28.11 -3.00 -3.92
N TYR A 456 -28.68 -2.41 -2.86
CA TYR A 456 -30.12 -2.24 -2.75
C TYR A 456 -30.68 -1.39 -3.90
N PHE A 457 -30.02 -0.28 -4.27
CA PHE A 457 -30.48 0.59 -5.35
C PHE A 457 -30.47 -0.09 -6.71
N LEU A 458 -29.61 -1.09 -6.95
CA LEU A 458 -29.47 -1.77 -8.25
C LEU A 458 -30.18 -3.13 -8.31
N GLN A 459 -30.34 -3.81 -7.17
CA GLN A 459 -30.82 -5.19 -7.13
C GLN A 459 -32.03 -5.37 -6.19
N GLN A 460 -32.19 -4.51 -5.17
CA GLN A 460 -33.20 -4.61 -4.09
C GLN A 460 -33.16 -5.92 -3.28
N LYS A 461 -32.16 -6.75 -3.54
CA LYS A 461 -31.89 -8.05 -2.94
C LYS A 461 -30.38 -8.22 -2.79
N GLU A 462 -30.00 -9.17 -1.95
CA GLU A 462 -28.60 -9.58 -1.78
C GLU A 462 -28.03 -10.08 -3.11
N ASP A 463 -26.80 -9.69 -3.40
CA ASP A 463 -26.12 -9.97 -4.64
C ASP A 463 -24.73 -10.56 -4.39
N PRO A 464 -24.58 -11.91 -4.42
CA PRO A 464 -23.30 -12.57 -4.17
C PRO A 464 -22.32 -12.48 -5.35
N SER A 465 -22.59 -11.60 -6.33
CA SER A 465 -21.81 -11.50 -7.55
C SER A 465 -20.42 -10.92 -7.27
N LYS A 466 -19.40 -11.48 -7.93
CA LYS A 466 -18.00 -11.05 -7.82
C LYS A 466 -17.48 -10.65 -9.18
N LEU A 467 -16.49 -9.78 -9.19
CA LEU A 467 -15.78 -9.42 -10.43
C LEU A 467 -15.21 -10.66 -11.14
N SER A 468 -14.68 -11.63 -10.38
CA SER A 468 -14.15 -12.88 -10.93
C SER A 468 -15.20 -13.72 -11.66
N HIS A 469 -16.49 -13.65 -11.27
CA HIS A 469 -17.56 -14.37 -11.97
C HIS A 469 -17.78 -13.84 -13.40
N GLN A 470 -17.40 -12.59 -13.69
CA GLN A 470 -17.53 -12.00 -15.03
C GLN A 470 -16.58 -12.63 -16.06
N GLN A 471 -15.61 -13.45 -15.63
CA GLN A 471 -14.75 -14.21 -16.55
C GLN A 471 -15.58 -15.07 -17.51
N GLU A 472 -16.71 -15.64 -17.07
CA GLU A 472 -17.59 -16.42 -17.95
C GLU A 472 -18.20 -15.56 -19.06
N ALA A 473 -18.42 -14.26 -18.83
CA ALA A 473 -18.94 -13.33 -19.83
C ALA A 473 -17.92 -12.93 -20.91
N VAL A 474 -16.63 -13.24 -20.72
CA VAL A 474 -15.56 -12.91 -21.69
C VAL A 474 -14.78 -14.13 -22.17
N LYS A 475 -14.99 -15.30 -21.59
CA LYS A 475 -14.28 -16.56 -21.89
C LYS A 475 -14.25 -16.93 -23.38
N TRP A 476 -15.36 -16.69 -24.08
CA TRP A 476 -15.52 -16.95 -25.52
C TRP A 476 -15.41 -15.68 -26.36
N ALA A 477 -14.95 -14.58 -25.75
CA ALA A 477 -14.94 -13.24 -26.32
C ALA A 477 -16.31 -12.78 -26.84
N GLN A 478 -17.39 -13.32 -26.28
CA GLN A 478 -18.75 -13.06 -26.74
C GLN A 478 -19.23 -11.65 -26.41
N ASN A 479 -18.75 -11.07 -25.31
CA ASN A 479 -18.97 -9.67 -24.96
C ASN A 479 -17.63 -8.90 -25.08
N PRO A 480 -17.66 -7.55 -25.20
CA PRO A 480 -16.47 -6.72 -25.04
C PRO A 480 -15.79 -6.96 -23.68
N TYR A 481 -14.48 -6.69 -23.58
CA TYR A 481 -13.75 -6.83 -22.32
C TYR A 481 -14.09 -5.68 -21.37
N PRO A 482 -14.60 -5.93 -20.14
CA PRO A 482 -14.99 -4.88 -19.22
C PRO A 482 -13.76 -4.30 -18.51
N ILE A 483 -13.67 -2.97 -18.45
CA ILE A 483 -12.65 -2.26 -17.67
C ILE A 483 -13.33 -1.32 -16.67
N TYR A 484 -12.97 -1.48 -15.40
CA TYR A 484 -13.40 -0.65 -14.28
C TYR A 484 -12.19 0.12 -13.76
N ALA A 485 -12.33 1.43 -13.50
CA ALA A 485 -11.21 2.23 -12.98
C ALA A 485 -11.56 2.94 -11.67
N ALA A 486 -10.55 3.04 -10.81
CA ALA A 486 -10.54 3.81 -9.56
C ALA A 486 -9.15 4.45 -9.40
N VAL A 487 -9.05 5.46 -8.53
CA VAL A 487 -7.79 6.16 -8.26
C VAL A 487 -7.33 5.83 -6.84
N ASN A 488 -6.05 5.50 -6.70
CA ASN A 488 -5.41 5.37 -5.40
C ASN A 488 -4.86 6.74 -4.97
N VAL A 489 -5.31 7.27 -3.83
CA VAL A 489 -4.96 8.60 -3.34
C VAL A 489 -4.32 8.47 -1.97
N ARG A 490 -3.26 9.25 -1.70
CA ARG A 490 -2.69 9.33 -0.34
C ARG A 490 -3.56 10.25 0.53
N PRO A 491 -3.82 9.90 1.80
CA PRO A 491 -4.50 10.80 2.71
C PRO A 491 -3.73 12.14 2.80
N ASN A 492 -4.47 13.24 2.90
CA ASN A 492 -3.95 14.61 3.07
C ASN A 492 -3.19 15.22 1.88
N ILE A 493 -3.29 14.67 0.67
CA ILE A 493 -2.87 15.38 -0.56
C ILE A 493 -4.08 16.13 -1.13
N SER A 494 -3.93 17.43 -1.39
CA SER A 494 -5.02 18.22 -1.97
C SER A 494 -5.31 17.76 -3.40
N SER A 495 -6.57 17.82 -3.82
CA SER A 495 -6.97 17.43 -5.18
C SER A 495 -6.29 18.29 -6.27
N GLY A 496 -5.77 19.47 -5.93
CA GLY A 496 -5.03 20.34 -6.83
C GLY A 496 -3.57 19.90 -7.03
N ASP A 497 -2.96 19.29 -6.01
CA ASP A 497 -1.58 18.76 -6.09
C ASP A 497 -1.52 17.39 -6.79
N PHE A 498 -2.68 16.76 -6.99
CA PHE A 498 -2.82 15.47 -7.67
C PHE A 498 -3.02 15.59 -9.20
N ALA A 499 -3.49 16.74 -9.68
CA ALA A 499 -3.99 16.93 -11.06
C ALA A 499 -2.89 17.23 -12.09
#